data_AF-A0A132MW43-F1
#
_entry.id   AF-A0A132MW43-F1
#
_cell.length_a   1.000
_cell.length_b   1.000
_cell.length_c   1.000
_cell.angle_alpha   90.00
_cell.angle_beta   90.00
_cell.angle_gamma   90.00
#
_symmetry.space_group_name_H-M   'P 1'
#
loop_
_entity.id
_entity.type
_entity.pdbx_description
1 polymer ?
#
loop_
_entity_poly.entity_id
_entity_poly.type
_entity_poly.pdbx_seq_one_letter_code
_entity_poly.pdbx_strand_id
1 'polypeptide(L)'
;MTCSQFREALSARLDGEDPGLGAEAVDAHLAECAACAAWYEDAARVTRLARLAPARPVPDLVGAVLAVAPLPVRDRRWARLRWARLALAGVGLAQFGLAGFQVAHHYLEHTHLAGSAVQYLAHESASWSLALAIGMLWVAGQVRRAAGLLPVLAAFVGLLALMTGVDLLTGKLDIHRIGSYVLLVAGLLLVAWIARLAPDAPLPRSGDPQRAAGPHASSAAGSPPAGPDVRVAARGQVGHPGGDSTAARRQVA
;
A
#
# COMPACT_ATOMS: atom_id res chain seq x y z
N MET A 1 -17.22 41.06 15.14
CA MET A 1 -16.09 40.56 14.33
C MET A 1 -15.70 41.65 13.34
N THR A 2 -14.43 41.73 12.95
CA THR A 2 -13.94 42.71 11.97
C THR A 2 -13.89 42.11 10.56
N CYS A 3 -13.93 42.94 9.52
CA CYS A 3 -13.75 42.48 8.14
C CYS A 3 -12.40 41.78 7.91
N SER A 4 -11.37 42.06 8.72
CA SER A 4 -10.09 41.33 8.67
C SER A 4 -10.24 39.86 9.07
N GLN A 5 -10.95 39.57 10.16
CA GLN A 5 -11.20 38.20 10.64
C GLN A 5 -11.97 37.37 9.60
N PHE A 6 -12.95 37.97 8.93
CA PHE A 6 -13.67 37.29 7.85
C PHE A 6 -12.79 37.07 6.61
N ARG A 7 -11.88 37.99 6.27
CA ARG A 7 -10.92 37.80 5.16
C ARG A 7 -9.91 36.70 5.46
N GLU A 8 -9.44 36.58 6.70
CA GLU A 8 -8.58 35.47 7.15
C GLU A 8 -9.30 34.11 6.98
N ALA A 9 -10.52 34.00 7.51
CA ALA A 9 -11.35 32.79 7.37
C ALA A 9 -11.66 32.44 5.90
N LEU A 10 -11.94 33.44 5.05
CA LEU A 10 -12.16 33.26 3.62
C LEU A 10 -10.88 32.87 2.87
N SER A 11 -9.70 33.30 3.32
CA SER A 11 -8.41 32.85 2.76
C SER A 11 -8.17 31.37 3.09
N ALA A 12 -8.32 30.97 4.35
CA ALA A 12 -8.21 29.56 4.76
C ALA A 12 -9.17 28.66 3.96
N ARG A 13 -10.40 29.12 3.70
CA ARG A 13 -11.38 28.43 2.83
C ARG A 13 -10.90 28.24 1.38
N LEU A 14 -10.08 29.14 0.83
CA LEU A 14 -9.49 29.01 -0.52
C LEU A 14 -8.28 28.06 -0.56
N ASP A 15 -7.62 27.86 0.58
CA ASP A 15 -6.50 26.94 0.73
C ASP A 15 -6.91 25.53 1.17
N GLY A 16 -8.15 25.38 1.67
CA GLY A 16 -8.69 24.12 2.17
C GLY A 16 -8.36 23.86 3.64
N GLU A 17 -7.96 24.91 4.37
CA GLU A 17 -7.66 24.90 5.80
C GLU A 17 -8.92 25.22 6.64
N ASP A 18 -8.83 25.04 7.96
CA ASP A 18 -9.92 25.38 8.88
C ASP A 18 -10.11 26.92 8.94
N PRO A 19 -11.29 27.46 8.58
CA PRO A 19 -11.54 28.91 8.63
C PRO A 19 -11.54 29.51 10.04
N GLY A 20 -11.64 28.70 11.11
CA GLY A 20 -11.75 29.17 12.50
C GLY A 20 -13.05 29.92 12.84
N LEU A 21 -13.87 30.24 11.84
CA LEU A 21 -15.21 30.81 11.93
C LEU A 21 -16.22 29.83 11.31
N GLY A 22 -17.41 29.76 11.88
CA GLY A 22 -18.49 28.93 11.34
C GLY A 22 -18.91 29.37 9.94
N ALA A 23 -19.12 28.42 9.03
CA ALA A 23 -19.43 28.70 7.63
C ALA A 23 -20.67 29.61 7.47
N GLU A 24 -21.73 29.38 8.26
CA GLU A 24 -22.93 30.21 8.27
C GLU A 24 -22.65 31.69 8.59
N ALA A 25 -21.73 31.97 9.54
CA ALA A 25 -21.36 33.33 9.91
C ALA A 25 -20.51 34.00 8.81
N VAL A 26 -19.66 33.24 8.13
CA VAL A 26 -18.86 33.71 6.99
C VAL A 26 -19.76 34.02 5.79
N ASP A 27 -20.70 33.13 5.47
CA ASP A 27 -21.64 33.29 4.35
C ASP A 27 -22.65 34.44 4.62
N ALA A 28 -23.11 34.61 5.87
CA ALA A 28 -23.90 35.78 6.28
C ALA A 28 -23.13 37.10 6.09
N HIS A 29 -21.84 37.15 6.49
CA HIS A 29 -21.02 38.34 6.29
C HIS A 29 -20.77 38.65 4.82
N LEU A 30 -20.65 37.64 3.95
CA LEU A 30 -20.56 37.84 2.49
C LEU A 30 -21.84 38.44 1.91
N ALA A 31 -23.02 38.08 2.44
CA ALA A 31 -24.30 38.64 2.00
C ALA A 31 -24.48 40.12 2.40
N GLU A 32 -23.92 40.53 3.55
CA GLU A 32 -24.05 41.91 4.07
C GLU A 32 -22.90 42.85 3.63
N CYS A 33 -21.70 42.32 3.39
CA CYS A 33 -20.50 43.13 3.14
C CYS A 33 -19.97 43.01 1.70
N ALA A 34 -20.45 43.90 0.81
CA ALA A 34 -20.00 43.99 -0.58
C ALA A 34 -18.47 44.12 -0.75
N ALA A 35 -17.77 44.77 0.20
CA ALA A 35 -16.32 44.92 0.19
C ALA A 35 -15.54 43.63 0.56
N CYS A 36 -16.20 42.67 1.23
CA CYS A 36 -15.66 41.34 1.47
C CYS A 36 -16.05 40.36 0.34
N ALA A 37 -17.25 40.49 -0.22
CA ALA A 37 -17.67 39.74 -1.41
C ALA A 37 -16.73 40.00 -2.61
N ALA A 38 -16.52 41.28 -2.98
CA ALA A 38 -15.62 41.64 -4.07
C ALA A 38 -14.17 41.16 -3.83
N TRP A 39 -13.66 41.33 -2.60
CA TRP A 39 -12.33 40.83 -2.23
C TRP A 39 -12.22 39.31 -2.37
N TYR A 40 -13.27 38.57 -2.00
CA TYR A 40 -13.28 37.11 -2.09
C TYR A 40 -13.33 36.61 -3.54
N GLU A 41 -14.10 37.27 -4.41
CA GLU A 41 -14.09 36.98 -5.85
C GLU A 41 -12.71 37.20 -6.47
N ASP A 42 -12.02 38.29 -6.11
CA ASP A 42 -10.67 38.58 -6.59
C ASP A 42 -9.62 37.61 -6.03
N ALA A 43 -9.69 37.27 -4.75
CA ALA A 43 -8.85 36.25 -4.14
C ALA A 43 -9.06 34.88 -4.83
N ALA A 44 -10.31 34.46 -5.03
CA ALA A 44 -10.63 33.23 -5.74
C ALA A 44 -10.17 33.24 -7.21
N ARG A 45 -10.19 34.40 -7.88
CA ARG A 45 -9.66 34.61 -9.24
C ARG A 45 -8.14 34.38 -9.27
N VAL A 46 -7.40 35.00 -8.34
CA VAL A 46 -5.94 34.86 -8.23
C VAL A 46 -5.56 33.42 -7.86
N THR A 47 -6.22 32.81 -6.87
CA THR A 47 -6.00 31.41 -6.48
C THR A 47 -6.21 30.46 -7.65
N ARG A 48 -7.25 30.67 -8.47
CA ARG A 48 -7.50 29.87 -9.68
C ARG A 48 -6.38 30.02 -10.70
N LEU A 49 -5.94 31.25 -10.97
CA LEU A 49 -4.83 31.51 -11.90
C LEU A 49 -3.51 30.91 -11.42
N ALA A 50 -3.22 30.96 -10.11
CA ALA A 50 -2.03 30.35 -9.53
C ALA A 50 -2.07 28.81 -9.58
N ARG A 51 -3.21 28.18 -9.24
CA ARG A 51 -3.38 26.72 -9.27
C ARG A 51 -3.42 26.14 -10.68
N LEU A 52 -3.86 26.91 -11.68
CA LEU A 52 -3.89 26.51 -13.09
C LEU A 52 -2.71 27.04 -13.91
N ALA A 53 -1.75 27.72 -13.29
CA ALA A 53 -0.55 28.18 -13.98
C ALA A 53 0.22 26.98 -14.55
N PRO A 54 0.65 27.01 -15.82
CA PRO A 54 1.44 25.93 -16.38
C PRO A 54 2.73 25.78 -15.57
N ALA A 55 3.03 24.55 -15.15
CA ALA A 55 4.26 24.27 -14.43
C ALA A 55 5.46 24.73 -15.27
N ARG A 56 6.37 25.51 -14.65
CA ARG A 56 7.63 25.88 -15.28
C ARG A 56 8.36 24.59 -15.69
N PRO A 57 8.99 24.50 -16.87
CA PRO A 57 9.81 23.33 -17.21
C PRO A 57 10.92 23.15 -16.16
N VAL A 58 10.82 22.08 -15.38
CA VAL A 58 11.83 21.60 -14.43
C VAL A 58 12.52 20.40 -15.08
N PRO A 59 13.85 20.24 -14.95
CA PRO A 59 14.53 19.01 -15.38
C PRO A 59 13.94 17.78 -14.70
N ASP A 60 14.03 16.61 -15.34
CA ASP A 60 13.62 15.35 -14.72
C ASP A 60 14.53 15.01 -13.54
N LEU A 61 13.99 15.13 -12.33
CA LEU A 61 14.68 14.82 -11.09
C LEU A 61 14.44 13.37 -10.61
N VAL A 62 13.62 12.56 -11.30
CA VAL A 62 13.28 11.19 -10.87
C VAL A 62 14.55 10.35 -10.67
N GLY A 63 15.48 10.38 -11.62
CA GLY A 63 16.76 9.68 -11.50
C GLY A 63 17.62 10.17 -10.33
N ALA A 64 17.70 11.49 -10.12
CA ALA A 64 18.50 12.08 -9.05
C ALA A 64 17.91 11.79 -7.64
N VAL A 65 16.59 11.87 -7.51
CA VAL A 65 15.87 11.53 -6.27
C VAL A 65 16.04 10.04 -5.95
N LEU A 66 15.90 9.15 -6.94
CA LEU A 66 16.09 7.71 -6.76
C LEU A 66 17.53 7.32 -6.43
N ALA A 67 18.53 8.08 -6.90
CA ALA A 67 19.94 7.85 -6.60
C ALA A 67 20.34 8.26 -5.16
N VAL A 68 19.70 9.28 -4.59
CA VAL A 68 19.95 9.77 -3.22
C VAL A 68 19.00 9.11 -2.19
N ALA A 69 17.84 8.64 -2.62
CA ALA A 69 16.96 7.84 -1.77
C ALA A 69 17.70 6.58 -1.28
N PRO A 70 17.73 6.30 0.04
CA PRO A 70 18.45 5.16 0.57
C PRO A 70 17.86 3.86 0.00
N LEU A 71 18.66 3.15 -0.82
CA LEU A 71 18.29 1.86 -1.39
C LEU A 71 17.79 0.93 -0.28
N PRO A 72 16.51 0.52 -0.34
CA PRO A 72 15.81 0.21 0.90
C PRO A 72 16.20 -1.16 1.44
N VAL A 73 16.30 -1.27 2.77
CA VAL A 73 16.42 -2.53 3.54
C VAL A 73 15.36 -3.59 3.13
N ARG A 74 14.28 -3.10 2.50
CA ARG A 74 13.26 -3.81 1.73
C ARG A 74 13.84 -4.87 0.77
N ASP A 75 14.93 -4.65 0.06
CA ASP A 75 15.47 -5.64 -0.89
C ASP A 75 15.90 -6.93 -0.19
N ARG A 76 16.62 -6.82 0.94
CA ARG A 76 17.00 -7.98 1.76
C ARG A 76 15.77 -8.67 2.37
N ARG A 77 14.74 -7.91 2.77
CA ARG A 77 13.46 -8.46 3.28
C ARG A 77 12.70 -9.22 2.18
N TRP A 78 12.65 -8.68 0.96
CA TRP A 78 11.95 -9.26 -0.18
C TRP A 78 12.69 -10.49 -0.72
N ALA A 79 14.02 -10.47 -0.75
CA ALA A 79 14.83 -11.66 -1.01
C ALA A 79 14.57 -12.77 0.02
N ARG A 80 14.61 -12.47 1.32
CA ARG A 80 14.26 -13.44 2.39
C ARG A 80 12.84 -13.99 2.22
N LEU A 81 11.86 -13.14 1.91
CA LEU A 81 10.48 -13.57 1.68
C LEU A 81 10.35 -14.46 0.44
N ARG A 82 11.07 -14.17 -0.66
CA ARG A 82 11.14 -15.06 -1.84
C ARG A 82 11.73 -16.42 -1.47
N TRP A 83 12.86 -16.45 -0.77
CA TRP A 83 13.49 -17.71 -0.34
C TRP A 83 12.59 -18.51 0.61
N ALA A 84 11.93 -17.86 1.58
CA ALA A 84 11.00 -18.51 2.47
C ALA A 84 9.78 -19.10 1.72
N ARG A 85 9.26 -18.40 0.70
CA ARG A 85 8.18 -18.93 -0.17
C ARG A 85 8.64 -20.14 -0.99
N LEU A 86 9.84 -20.10 -1.56
CA LEU A 86 10.40 -21.23 -2.32
C LEU A 86 10.66 -22.44 -1.41
N ALA A 87 11.18 -22.21 -0.20
CA ALA A 87 11.35 -23.26 0.80
C ALA A 87 10.00 -23.86 1.24
N LEU A 88 8.97 -23.03 1.50
CA LEU A 88 7.63 -23.52 1.84
C LEU A 88 6.98 -24.28 0.68
N ALA A 89 7.19 -23.84 -0.56
CA ALA A 89 6.73 -24.57 -1.75
C ALA A 89 7.43 -25.94 -1.87
N GLY A 90 8.75 -26.00 -1.62
CA GLY A 90 9.51 -27.25 -1.59
C GLY A 90 9.03 -28.21 -0.50
N VAL A 91 8.80 -27.73 0.73
CA VAL A 91 8.25 -28.52 1.84
C VAL A 91 6.83 -29.02 1.51
N GLY A 92 5.97 -28.15 0.96
CA GLY A 92 4.62 -28.52 0.53
C GLY A 92 4.62 -29.56 -0.59
N LEU A 93 5.50 -29.44 -1.57
CA LEU A 93 5.65 -30.40 -2.66
C LEU A 93 6.21 -31.75 -2.17
N ALA A 94 7.18 -31.72 -1.25
CA ALA A 94 7.73 -32.92 -0.63
C ALA A 94 6.68 -33.66 0.22
N GLN A 95 5.85 -32.93 0.99
CA GLN A 95 4.69 -33.52 1.70
C GLN A 95 3.67 -34.11 0.72
N PHE A 96 3.33 -33.38 -0.35
CA PHE A 96 2.40 -33.86 -1.37
C PHE A 96 2.88 -35.16 -2.02
N GLY A 97 4.17 -35.20 -2.40
CA GLY A 97 4.81 -36.39 -2.96
C GLY A 97 4.85 -37.55 -1.97
N LEU A 98 5.18 -37.31 -0.70
CA LEU A 98 5.24 -38.35 0.33
C LEU A 98 3.84 -38.89 0.70
N ALA A 99 2.82 -38.04 0.74
CA ALA A 99 1.43 -38.46 0.93
C ALA A 99 0.93 -39.28 -0.28
N GLY A 100 1.18 -38.81 -1.51
CA GLY A 100 0.84 -39.52 -2.73
C GLY A 100 1.55 -40.88 -2.84
N PHE A 101 2.83 -40.94 -2.45
CA PHE A 101 3.60 -42.19 -2.41
C PHE A 101 3.02 -43.19 -1.42
N GLN A 102 2.68 -42.77 -0.19
CA GLN A 102 2.06 -43.66 0.81
C GLN A 102 0.73 -44.25 0.30
N VAL A 103 -0.11 -43.42 -0.33
CA VAL A 103 -1.38 -43.87 -0.93
C VAL A 103 -1.13 -44.87 -2.07
N ALA A 104 -0.22 -44.55 -3.00
CA ALA A 104 0.10 -45.42 -4.14
C ALA A 104 0.72 -46.77 -3.69
N HIS A 105 1.65 -46.73 -2.74
CA HIS A 105 2.28 -47.91 -2.15
C HIS A 105 1.24 -48.84 -1.50
N HIS A 106 0.28 -48.26 -0.76
CA HIS A 106 -0.80 -49.02 -0.14
C HIS A 106 -1.72 -49.68 -1.18
N TYR A 107 -2.07 -48.98 -2.26
CA TYR A 107 -2.85 -49.57 -3.37
C TYR A 107 -2.10 -50.66 -4.15
N LEU A 108 -0.77 -50.59 -4.25
CA LEU A 108 0.05 -51.52 -5.04
C LEU A 108 0.40 -52.80 -4.29
N GLU A 109 0.69 -52.72 -2.97
CA GLU A 109 1.10 -53.89 -2.19
C GLU A 109 -0.05 -54.63 -1.51
N HIS A 110 -1.10 -53.94 -1.06
CA HIS A 110 -2.09 -54.52 -0.13
C HIS A 110 -3.33 -55.06 -0.83
N THR A 111 -3.13 -56.03 -1.73
CA THR A 111 -4.23 -56.81 -2.31
C THR A 111 -4.75 -57.85 -1.30
N HIS A 112 -5.99 -57.63 -0.82
CA HIS A 112 -6.91 -58.59 -0.17
C HIS A 112 -6.72 -59.03 1.30
N LEU A 113 -5.70 -58.65 2.07
CA LEU A 113 -5.50 -59.19 3.45
C LEU A 113 -5.40 -58.18 4.61
N ALA A 114 -5.40 -56.86 4.36
CA ALA A 114 -5.41 -55.87 5.45
C ALA A 114 -6.84 -55.64 5.98
N GLY A 115 -7.04 -55.72 7.30
CA GLY A 115 -8.33 -55.44 7.93
C GLY A 115 -8.79 -54.00 7.71
N SER A 116 -10.09 -53.81 7.43
CA SER A 116 -10.68 -52.54 6.98
C SER A 116 -10.33 -51.34 7.88
N ALA A 117 -10.26 -51.54 9.21
CA ALA A 117 -9.87 -50.49 10.15
C ALA A 117 -8.49 -49.87 9.84
N VAL A 118 -7.49 -50.67 9.48
CA VAL A 118 -6.14 -50.18 9.15
C VAL A 118 -6.17 -49.36 7.85
N GLN A 119 -6.97 -49.81 6.87
CA GLN A 119 -7.17 -49.08 5.60
C GLN A 119 -7.86 -47.73 5.84
N TYR A 120 -8.86 -47.65 6.72
CA TYR A 120 -9.53 -46.38 7.07
C TYR A 120 -8.56 -45.38 7.71
N LEU A 121 -7.77 -45.79 8.73
CA LEU A 121 -6.78 -44.89 9.35
C LEU A 121 -5.70 -44.43 8.35
N ALA A 122 -5.28 -45.31 7.42
CA ALA A 122 -4.33 -44.94 6.37
C ALA A 122 -4.91 -43.88 5.41
N HIS A 123 -6.16 -44.05 4.96
CA HIS A 123 -6.84 -43.06 4.10
C HIS A 123 -7.05 -41.73 4.82
N GLU A 124 -7.50 -41.76 6.08
CA GLU A 124 -7.71 -40.57 6.88
C GLU A 124 -6.40 -39.78 7.05
N SER A 125 -5.34 -40.41 7.57
CA SER A 125 -4.04 -39.76 7.79
C SER A 125 -3.37 -39.25 6.51
N ALA A 126 -3.54 -39.96 5.38
CA ALA A 126 -3.10 -39.49 4.07
C ALA A 126 -3.87 -38.24 3.63
N SER A 127 -5.20 -38.21 3.81
CA SER A 127 -6.03 -37.06 3.44
C SER A 127 -5.69 -35.79 4.25
N TRP A 128 -5.44 -35.92 5.56
CA TRP A 128 -4.96 -34.83 6.41
C TRP A 128 -3.60 -34.29 5.94
N SER A 129 -2.66 -35.19 5.64
CA SER A 129 -1.32 -34.83 5.15
C SER A 129 -1.39 -34.09 3.81
N LEU A 130 -2.26 -34.55 2.90
CA LEU A 130 -2.51 -33.94 1.59
C LEU A 130 -3.14 -32.54 1.73
N ALA A 131 -4.14 -32.39 2.61
CA ALA A 131 -4.78 -31.10 2.87
C ALA A 131 -3.78 -30.06 3.42
N LEU A 132 -2.89 -30.46 4.31
CA LEU A 132 -1.83 -29.60 4.86
C LEU A 132 -0.79 -29.23 3.80
N ALA A 133 -0.40 -30.18 2.94
CA ALA A 133 0.48 -29.92 1.80
C ALA A 133 -0.11 -28.85 0.84
N ILE A 134 -1.39 -28.99 0.48
CA ILE A 134 -2.15 -28.03 -0.33
C ILE A 134 -2.21 -26.67 0.39
N GLY A 135 -2.47 -26.64 1.70
CA GLY A 135 -2.47 -25.41 2.50
C GLY A 135 -1.12 -24.68 2.48
N MET A 136 -0.01 -25.42 2.61
CA MET A 136 1.35 -24.87 2.52
C MET A 136 1.66 -24.30 1.13
N LEU A 137 1.30 -25.03 0.06
CA LEU A 137 1.44 -24.55 -1.33
C LEU A 137 0.60 -23.29 -1.58
N TRP A 138 -0.62 -23.24 -1.05
CA TRP A 138 -1.52 -22.08 -1.16
C TRP A 138 -0.96 -20.84 -0.45
N VAL A 139 -0.35 -21.00 0.73
CA VAL A 139 0.34 -19.90 1.43
C VAL A 139 1.64 -19.48 0.71
N ALA A 140 2.38 -20.43 0.12
CA ALA A 140 3.53 -20.12 -0.73
C ALA A 140 3.13 -19.31 -1.99
N GLY A 141 1.92 -19.55 -2.53
CA GLY A 141 1.29 -18.72 -3.56
C GLY A 141 0.81 -17.35 -3.05
N GLN A 142 0.15 -17.31 -1.90
CA GLN A 142 -0.57 -16.13 -1.41
C GLN A 142 -0.19 -15.75 0.05
N VAL A 143 0.98 -15.14 0.21
CA VAL A 143 1.58 -14.73 1.51
C VAL A 143 0.60 -14.01 2.46
N ARG A 144 -0.32 -13.19 1.94
CA ARG A 144 -1.35 -12.49 2.73
C ARG A 144 -2.24 -13.42 3.56
N ARG A 145 -2.28 -14.73 3.26
CA ARG A 145 -3.06 -15.75 3.97
C ARG A 145 -2.27 -16.52 5.03
N ALA A 146 -0.96 -16.27 5.19
CA ALA A 146 -0.11 -17.01 6.14
C ALA A 146 -0.64 -16.98 7.59
N ALA A 147 -1.16 -15.83 8.03
CA ALA A 147 -1.75 -15.66 9.35
C ALA A 147 -2.99 -16.56 9.59
N GLY A 148 -3.74 -16.91 8.53
CA GLY A 148 -4.92 -17.78 8.64
C GLY A 148 -4.58 -19.27 8.77
N LEU A 149 -3.49 -19.73 8.13
CA LEU A 149 -3.04 -21.12 8.26
C LEU A 149 -2.29 -21.37 9.57
N LEU A 150 -1.61 -20.35 10.09
CA LEU A 150 -0.74 -20.45 11.28
C LEU A 150 -1.42 -21.12 12.50
N PRO A 151 -2.62 -20.71 12.99
CA PRO A 151 -3.21 -21.33 14.18
C PRO A 151 -3.62 -22.78 13.95
N VAL A 152 -4.15 -23.12 12.77
CA VAL A 152 -4.55 -24.49 12.40
C VAL A 152 -3.32 -25.41 12.35
N LEU A 153 -2.27 -24.96 11.67
CA LEU A 153 -1.02 -25.72 11.53
C LEU A 153 -0.30 -25.85 12.88
N ALA A 154 -0.32 -24.82 13.72
CA ALA A 154 0.25 -24.86 15.07
C ALA A 154 -0.49 -25.84 15.99
N ALA A 155 -1.84 -25.83 15.97
CA ALA A 155 -2.64 -26.75 16.76
C ALA A 155 -2.43 -28.21 16.32
N PHE A 156 -2.40 -28.47 15.01
CA PHE A 156 -2.15 -29.80 14.45
C PHE A 156 -0.75 -30.34 14.82
N VAL A 157 0.30 -29.52 14.64
CA VAL A 157 1.67 -29.89 15.01
C VAL A 157 1.82 -30.07 16.52
N GLY A 158 1.17 -29.23 17.34
CA GLY A 158 1.19 -29.36 18.80
C GLY A 158 0.54 -30.66 19.31
N LEU A 159 -0.62 -31.02 18.74
CA LEU A 159 -1.29 -32.27 19.10
C LEU A 159 -0.51 -33.51 18.62
N LEU A 160 0.08 -33.46 17.42
CA LEU A 160 0.99 -34.50 16.94
C LEU A 160 2.23 -34.65 17.83
N ALA A 161 2.84 -33.54 18.25
CA ALA A 161 4.00 -33.57 19.13
C ALA A 161 3.67 -34.20 20.50
N LEU A 162 2.47 -33.91 21.04
CA LEU A 162 1.98 -34.54 22.28
C LEU A 162 1.83 -36.06 22.10
N MET A 163 1.17 -36.52 21.05
CA MET A 163 0.98 -37.96 20.78
C MET A 163 2.31 -38.68 20.50
N THR A 164 3.19 -38.04 19.73
CA THR A 164 4.55 -38.57 19.45
C THR A 164 5.38 -38.65 20.74
N GLY A 165 5.17 -37.74 21.70
CA GLY A 165 5.77 -37.80 23.03
C GLY A 165 5.33 -39.04 23.82
N VAL A 166 4.05 -39.44 23.71
CA VAL A 166 3.53 -40.68 24.32
C VAL A 166 4.10 -41.92 23.62
N ASP A 167 4.18 -41.91 22.28
CA ASP A 167 4.80 -43.00 21.50
C ASP A 167 6.29 -43.16 21.85
N LEU A 168 7.02 -42.06 22.05
CA LEU A 168 8.42 -42.03 22.52
C LEU A 168 8.56 -42.60 23.95
N LEU A 169 7.71 -42.16 24.89
CA LEU A 169 7.72 -42.66 26.27
C LEU A 169 7.37 -44.15 26.39
N THR A 170 6.64 -44.70 25.41
CA THR A 170 6.28 -46.12 25.33
C THR A 170 7.21 -46.95 24.44
N GLY A 171 8.27 -46.34 23.88
CA GLY A 171 9.27 -47.02 23.05
C GLY A 171 8.80 -47.42 21.64
N LYS A 172 7.67 -46.87 21.15
CA LYS A 172 7.00 -47.26 19.89
C LYS A 172 7.29 -46.29 18.75
N LEU A 173 8.55 -45.88 18.61
CA LEU A 173 8.94 -44.86 17.64
C LEU A 173 9.17 -45.46 16.24
N ASP A 174 8.21 -45.24 15.35
CA ASP A 174 8.27 -45.70 13.97
C ASP A 174 9.09 -44.72 13.09
N ILE A 175 10.15 -45.23 12.47
CA ILE A 175 11.10 -44.43 11.65
C ILE A 175 10.37 -43.76 10.48
N HIS A 176 9.34 -44.41 9.91
CA HIS A 176 8.62 -43.91 8.74
C HIS A 176 7.79 -42.64 9.05
N ARG A 177 7.40 -42.43 10.32
CA ARG A 177 6.67 -41.23 10.77
C ARG A 177 7.57 -39.99 10.91
N ILE A 178 8.86 -40.18 11.21
CA ILE A 178 9.79 -39.09 11.58
C ILE A 178 9.93 -38.08 10.43
N GLY A 179 10.06 -38.54 9.18
CA GLY A 179 10.18 -37.67 8.00
C GLY A 179 9.00 -36.72 7.84
N SER A 180 7.78 -37.23 7.89
CA SER A 180 6.54 -36.44 7.78
C SER A 180 6.42 -35.38 8.88
N TYR A 181 6.87 -35.70 10.11
CA TYR A 181 6.84 -34.76 11.24
C TYR A 181 7.87 -33.64 11.10
N VAL A 182 9.10 -33.95 10.65
CA VAL A 182 10.13 -32.93 10.39
C VAL A 182 9.64 -31.94 9.31
N LEU A 183 9.00 -32.42 8.24
CA LEU A 183 8.44 -31.54 7.20
C LEU A 183 7.29 -30.68 7.73
N LEU A 184 6.41 -31.20 8.60
CA LEU A 184 5.34 -30.41 9.23
C LEU A 184 5.89 -29.29 10.13
N VAL A 185 6.89 -29.59 10.95
CA VAL A 185 7.55 -28.59 11.82
C VAL A 185 8.27 -27.53 10.97
N ALA A 186 8.99 -27.94 9.92
CA ALA A 186 9.61 -27.01 8.98
C ALA A 186 8.58 -26.10 8.30
N GLY A 187 7.44 -26.66 7.87
CA GLY A 187 6.31 -25.92 7.32
C GLY A 187 5.76 -24.88 8.29
N LEU A 188 5.53 -25.26 9.56
CA LEU A 188 5.07 -24.34 10.62
C LEU A 188 6.05 -23.18 10.85
N LEU A 189 7.35 -23.48 10.97
CA LEU A 189 8.39 -22.46 11.14
C LEU A 189 8.48 -21.51 9.94
N LEU A 190 8.34 -22.03 8.72
CA LEU A 190 8.30 -21.23 7.48
C LEU A 190 7.07 -20.34 7.41
N VAL A 191 5.87 -20.85 7.73
CA VAL A 191 4.62 -20.05 7.77
C VAL A 191 4.72 -18.96 8.85
N ALA A 192 5.26 -19.28 10.02
CA ALA A 192 5.50 -18.29 11.10
C ALA A 192 6.51 -17.21 10.67
N TRP A 193 7.59 -17.59 9.99
CA TRP A 193 8.58 -16.64 9.50
C TRP A 193 8.03 -15.75 8.38
N ILE A 194 7.25 -16.32 7.45
CA ILE A 194 6.54 -15.58 6.39
C ILE A 194 5.52 -14.60 7.00
N ALA A 195 4.78 -15.00 8.03
CA ALA A 195 3.85 -14.11 8.73
C ALA A 195 4.56 -12.92 9.39
N ARG A 196 5.74 -13.12 9.99
CA ARG A 196 6.59 -12.04 10.54
C ARG A 196 7.25 -11.18 9.46
N LEU A 197 7.52 -11.73 8.28
CA LEU A 197 8.15 -11.03 7.15
C LEU A 197 7.15 -10.27 6.28
N ALA A 198 5.87 -10.68 6.26
CA ALA A 198 4.80 -9.94 5.60
C ALA A 198 4.75 -8.51 6.16
N PRO A 199 4.63 -7.47 5.31
CA PRO A 199 4.29 -6.15 5.82
C PRO A 199 2.91 -6.20 6.44
N ASP A 200 2.70 -5.50 7.55
CA ASP A 200 1.38 -4.99 7.88
C ASP A 200 0.96 -4.14 6.69
N ALA A 201 0.08 -4.69 5.85
CA ALA A 201 -0.64 -3.86 4.90
C ALA A 201 -1.51 -2.95 5.77
N PRO A 202 -1.30 -1.61 5.75
CA PRO A 202 -2.28 -0.74 6.35
C PRO A 202 -3.58 -1.04 5.61
N LEU A 203 -4.56 -1.59 6.32
CA LEU A 203 -5.93 -1.58 5.82
C LEU A 203 -6.20 -0.12 5.43
N PRO A 204 -6.67 0.17 4.20
CA PRO A 204 -7.06 1.51 3.85
C PRO A 204 -8.09 1.98 4.87
N ARG A 205 -7.68 2.85 5.80
CA ARG A 205 -8.59 3.51 6.73
C ARG A 205 -9.39 4.48 5.89
N SER A 206 -10.52 4.01 5.37
CA SER A 206 -11.55 4.84 4.77
C SER A 206 -12.11 5.77 5.86
N GLY A 207 -11.63 7.01 5.89
CA GLY A 207 -12.15 8.07 6.75
C GLY A 207 -11.37 8.31 8.04
N ASP A 208 -10.12 8.78 7.95
CA ASP A 208 -9.42 9.43 9.07
C ASP A 208 -8.92 10.82 8.62
N PRO A 209 -9.75 11.87 8.71
CA PRO A 209 -9.41 13.21 8.22
C PRO A 209 -8.28 13.89 9.01
N GLN A 210 -8.02 13.43 10.24
CA GLN A 210 -7.21 14.13 11.23
C GLN A 210 -5.68 14.03 11.03
N ARG A 211 -5.20 13.46 9.92
CA ARG A 211 -3.77 13.42 9.57
C ARG A 211 -3.32 14.45 8.52
N ALA A 212 -4.22 15.31 8.03
CA ALA A 212 -3.82 16.48 7.25
C ALA A 212 -3.11 17.54 8.12
N ALA A 213 -3.36 17.55 9.43
CA ALA A 213 -2.66 18.40 10.41
C ALA A 213 -1.27 17.83 10.75
N GLY A 214 -0.29 18.07 9.86
CA GLY A 214 1.12 17.81 10.16
C GLY A 214 1.66 18.81 11.21
N PRO A 215 2.62 18.41 12.08
CA PRO A 215 3.17 19.28 13.10
C PRO A 215 4.19 20.28 12.50
N HIS A 216 3.67 21.33 11.86
CA HIS A 216 4.45 22.50 11.42
C HIS A 216 3.91 23.79 12.05
N ALA A 217 3.85 23.80 13.39
CA ALA A 217 3.77 25.02 14.17
C ALA A 217 5.15 25.37 14.76
N SER A 218 5.48 26.66 14.75
CA SER A 218 6.66 27.28 15.39
C SER A 218 8.05 26.99 14.78
N SER A 219 8.37 27.74 13.71
CA SER A 219 9.70 28.35 13.54
C SER A 219 9.61 29.67 12.78
N ALA A 220 8.94 30.66 13.38
CA ALA A 220 8.84 32.03 12.85
C ALA A 220 9.83 32.95 13.59
N ALA A 221 11.09 32.96 13.14
CA ALA A 221 12.12 33.90 13.57
C ALA A 221 13.17 34.11 12.46
N GLY A 222 12.76 34.76 11.36
CA GLY A 222 13.64 35.11 10.26
C GLY A 222 13.09 36.32 9.50
N SER A 223 13.84 37.42 9.49
CA SER A 223 13.42 38.69 8.89
C SER A 223 13.17 38.56 7.38
N PRO A 224 12.18 39.29 6.81
CA PRO A 224 11.90 39.23 5.39
C PRO A 224 13.04 39.88 4.56
N PRO A 225 13.51 39.26 3.47
CA PRO A 225 14.34 39.93 2.49
C PRO A 225 13.52 40.95 1.69
N ALA A 226 14.13 42.05 1.31
CA ALA A 226 13.48 43.12 0.53
C ALA A 226 12.96 42.61 -0.83
N GLY A 227 11.73 42.98 -1.18
CA GLY A 227 11.11 42.62 -2.45
C GLY A 227 11.66 43.42 -3.64
N PRO A 228 11.56 42.90 -4.88
CA PRO A 228 11.98 43.61 -6.08
C PRO A 228 10.98 44.69 -6.51
N ASP A 229 11.50 45.86 -6.90
CA ASP A 229 10.73 46.97 -7.48
C ASP A 229 10.04 46.58 -8.81
N VAL A 230 8.71 46.47 -8.81
CA VAL A 230 7.91 46.33 -10.03
C VAL A 230 7.50 47.72 -10.52
N ARG A 231 8.30 48.32 -11.40
CA ARG A 231 7.94 49.56 -12.10
C ARG A 231 6.90 49.30 -13.19
N VAL A 232 5.67 49.71 -12.96
CA VAL A 232 4.61 49.73 -13.98
C VAL A 232 4.91 50.85 -14.98
N ALA A 233 5.30 50.48 -16.20
CA ALA A 233 5.51 51.43 -17.29
C ALA A 233 4.18 51.75 -17.99
N ALA A 234 3.57 52.89 -17.65
CA ALA A 234 2.48 53.45 -18.43
C ALA A 234 2.99 53.96 -19.78
N ARG A 235 2.32 53.62 -20.88
CA ARG A 235 2.55 54.25 -22.19
C ARG A 235 1.21 54.58 -22.85
N GLY A 236 1.00 55.87 -23.12
CA GLY A 236 -0.27 56.41 -23.58
C GLY A 236 -0.53 56.29 -25.09
N GLN A 237 -1.75 56.70 -25.46
CA GLN A 237 -2.32 56.72 -26.80
C GLN A 237 -1.57 57.63 -27.79
N VAL A 238 -1.40 57.17 -29.04
CA VAL A 238 -1.75 57.83 -30.34
C VAL A 238 -1.85 56.65 -31.35
N GLY A 239 -2.75 56.57 -32.34
CA GLY A 239 -3.90 57.38 -32.74
C GLY A 239 -4.26 57.06 -34.21
N HIS A 240 -5.54 57.08 -34.60
CA HIS A 240 -5.98 56.80 -35.99
C HIS A 240 -6.62 58.06 -36.59
N PRO A 241 -6.39 58.32 -37.89
CA PRO A 241 -7.50 58.25 -38.84
C PRO A 241 -7.11 57.61 -40.19
N GLY A 242 -8.12 57.31 -41.02
CA GLY A 242 -7.96 56.67 -42.32
C GLY A 242 -7.75 57.64 -43.49
N GLY A 243 -7.70 57.08 -44.71
CA GLY A 243 -7.61 57.81 -45.97
C GLY A 243 -7.59 56.84 -47.16
N ASP A 244 -8.53 57.00 -48.09
CA ASP A 244 -8.71 56.11 -49.23
C ASP A 244 -7.67 56.30 -50.35
N SER A 245 -7.69 55.33 -51.27
CA SER A 245 -7.69 55.52 -52.74
C SER A 245 -6.47 55.12 -53.59
N THR A 246 -6.82 54.42 -54.67
CA THR A 246 -6.19 54.39 -56.02
C THR A 246 -4.85 53.67 -56.28
N ALA A 247 -5.01 52.48 -56.86
CA ALA A 247 -4.68 52.16 -58.26
C ALA A 247 -3.28 51.64 -58.67
N ALA A 248 -3.32 50.89 -59.79
CA ALA A 248 -2.23 50.48 -60.69
C ALA A 248 -1.27 49.34 -60.23
N ARG A 249 -0.72 48.48 -61.12
CA ARG A 249 -1.10 48.04 -62.48
C ARG A 249 -0.17 46.89 -62.94
N ARG A 250 -0.74 45.79 -63.47
CA ARG A 250 -0.16 44.81 -64.45
C ARG A 250 1.16 44.05 -64.17
N GLN A 251 1.10 42.73 -64.42
CA GLN A 251 2.05 41.86 -65.17
C GLN A 251 3.46 41.69 -64.56
N VAL A 252 4.14 40.53 -64.64
CA VAL A 252 4.45 39.68 -65.81
C VAL A 252 4.70 38.22 -65.38
N ALA A 253 4.48 37.29 -66.32
CA ALA A 253 4.82 35.85 -66.32
C ALA A 253 4.03 34.94 -65.35
#